data_AF-A0A3D0M9K6-F1
#
_entry.id   AF-A0A3D0M9K6-F1
#
_cell.length_a   1.000
_cell.length_b   1.000
_cell.length_c   1.000
_cell.angle_alpha   90.00
_cell.angle_beta   90.00
_cell.angle_gamma   90.00
#
_symmetry.space_group_name_H-M   'P 1'
#
loop_
_entity.id
_entity.type
_entity.pdbx_description
1 polymer ?
#
loop_
_entity_poly.entity_id
_entity_poly.type
_entity_poly.pdbx_seq_one_letter_code
_entity_poly.pdbx_strand_id
1 'polypeptide(L)'
;MYGNITISSTDPTKSNSGNMYAGLLANTLTGGVATETTVQPYLEEIKEIFEKSGYMESSSADIFNEFLKMGMGSKPLAVGYESQLLEFTAQHPDTWEKIKDDIIMLYPTPTVWSSHVMIALDEQASAAIDALEDEEIQKIAWQKHGFRTGMAGVSEDLDVFQGIGLEPTVDQVVQMPNYKTMKKIIDALSEQ
;
A
#
# COMPACT_ATOMS: atom_id res chain seq x y z
N MET A 1 -25.04 -11.78 -2.72
CA MET A 1 -24.43 -10.97 -3.78
C MET A 1 -23.64 -11.91 -4.66
N TYR A 2 -23.99 -12.03 -5.95
CA TYR A 2 -23.20 -12.76 -6.94
C TYR A 2 -22.72 -11.73 -7.95
N GLY A 3 -21.41 -11.58 -8.11
CA GLY A 3 -20.77 -10.60 -8.97
C GLY A 3 -19.26 -10.60 -8.75
N ASN A 4 -18.51 -10.10 -9.74
CA ASN A 4 -17.07 -9.94 -9.61
C ASN A 4 -16.79 -8.84 -8.56
N ILE A 5 -15.83 -9.08 -7.67
CA ILE A 5 -15.29 -8.04 -6.78
C ILE A 5 -14.10 -7.43 -7.50
N THR A 6 -14.13 -6.12 -7.69
CA THR A 6 -13.02 -5.35 -8.25
C THR A 6 -12.31 -4.63 -7.12
N ILE A 7 -10.97 -4.64 -7.17
CA ILE A 7 -10.12 -3.90 -6.24
C ILE A 7 -9.54 -2.71 -7.00
N SER A 8 -9.96 -1.50 -6.62
CA SER A 8 -9.41 -0.29 -7.22
C SER A 8 -7.94 -0.12 -6.84
N SER A 9 -7.08 0.07 -7.85
CA SER A 9 -5.65 0.34 -7.69
C SER A 9 -5.24 1.49 -8.62
N THR A 10 -4.12 2.13 -8.29
CA THR A 10 -3.48 3.08 -9.19
C THR A 10 -2.84 2.36 -10.37
N ASP A 11 -2.57 3.11 -11.43
CA ASP A 11 -1.89 2.62 -12.62
C ASP A 11 -0.49 2.09 -12.24
N PRO A 12 -0.21 0.78 -12.43
CA PRO A 12 1.05 0.16 -12.01
C PRO A 12 2.27 0.65 -12.80
N THR A 13 2.05 1.28 -13.96
CA THR A 13 3.10 1.85 -14.82
C THR A 13 3.45 3.29 -14.42
N LYS A 14 2.59 3.95 -13.65
CA LYS A 14 2.74 5.37 -13.26
C LYS A 14 2.90 5.58 -11.76
N SER A 15 2.50 4.62 -10.94
CA SER A 15 2.40 4.77 -9.48
C SER A 15 3.06 3.62 -8.72
N ASN A 16 3.77 3.95 -7.64
CA ASN A 16 4.41 2.96 -6.78
C ASN A 16 3.39 2.03 -6.12
N SER A 17 2.23 2.53 -5.68
CA SER A 17 1.18 1.68 -5.06
C SER A 17 0.65 0.64 -6.04
N GLY A 18 0.47 1.01 -7.31
CA GLY A 18 0.03 0.11 -8.36
C GLY A 18 1.12 -0.91 -8.69
N ASN A 19 2.37 -0.45 -8.78
CA ASN A 19 3.52 -1.30 -8.99
C ASN A 19 3.65 -2.37 -7.87
N MET A 20 3.54 -1.94 -6.62
CA MET A 20 3.56 -2.83 -5.46
C MET A 20 2.39 -3.81 -5.46
N TYR A 21 1.18 -3.35 -5.79
CA TYR A 21 0.02 -4.22 -5.89
C TYR A 21 0.19 -5.28 -6.99
N ALA A 22 0.73 -4.91 -8.15
CA ALA A 22 1.04 -5.85 -9.23
C ALA A 22 2.06 -6.92 -8.79
N GLY A 23 3.09 -6.53 -8.04
CA GLY A 23 4.06 -7.47 -7.49
C GLY A 23 3.47 -8.38 -6.41
N LEU A 24 2.60 -7.86 -5.55
CA LEU A 24 1.90 -8.66 -4.55
C LEU A 24 0.94 -9.68 -5.20
N LEU A 25 0.22 -9.28 -6.25
CA LEU A 25 -0.61 -10.20 -7.06
C LEU A 25 0.25 -11.31 -7.68
N ALA A 26 1.38 -10.94 -8.31
CA ALA A 26 2.30 -11.91 -8.88
C ALA A 26 2.82 -12.91 -7.83
N ASN A 27 3.18 -12.42 -6.64
CA ASN A 27 3.61 -13.28 -5.55
C ASN A 27 2.50 -14.24 -5.09
N THR A 28 1.28 -13.73 -5.00
CA THR A 28 0.09 -14.51 -4.59
C THR A 28 -0.20 -15.62 -5.59
N LEU A 29 -0.25 -15.30 -6.88
CA LEU A 29 -0.53 -16.28 -7.95
C LEU A 29 0.58 -17.33 -8.10
N THR A 30 1.83 -16.95 -7.83
CA THR A 30 2.97 -17.88 -7.89
C THR A 30 3.19 -18.68 -6.60
N GLY A 31 2.51 -18.33 -5.51
CA GLY A 31 2.64 -18.99 -4.20
C GLY A 31 3.97 -18.69 -3.49
N GLY A 32 4.62 -17.56 -3.80
CA GLY A 32 5.94 -17.20 -3.26
C GLY A 32 6.48 -15.94 -3.91
N VAL A 33 7.77 -15.62 -3.73
CA VAL A 33 8.37 -14.48 -4.44
C VAL A 33 8.48 -14.81 -5.94
N ALA A 34 7.76 -14.07 -6.77
CA ALA A 34 7.72 -14.30 -8.20
C ALA A 34 9.10 -14.05 -8.84
N THR A 35 9.40 -14.83 -9.87
CA THR A 35 10.60 -14.72 -10.70
C THR A 35 10.19 -14.54 -12.16
N GLU A 36 11.13 -14.13 -13.02
CA GLU A 36 10.88 -13.98 -14.46
C GLU A 36 10.27 -15.24 -15.10
N THR A 37 10.64 -16.44 -14.61
CA THR A 37 10.12 -17.72 -15.10
C THR A 37 8.77 -18.06 -14.48
N THR A 38 8.63 -17.93 -13.16
CA THR A 38 7.41 -18.36 -12.45
C THR A 38 6.23 -17.44 -12.72
N VAL A 39 6.46 -16.16 -13.01
CA VAL A 39 5.39 -15.20 -13.31
C VAL A 39 4.82 -15.37 -14.72
N GLN A 40 5.59 -15.95 -15.66
CA GLN A 40 5.22 -16.02 -17.08
C GLN A 40 3.81 -16.57 -17.35
N PRO A 41 3.35 -17.66 -16.70
CA PRO A 41 2.02 -18.21 -16.94
C PRO A 41 0.88 -17.31 -16.44
N TYR A 42 1.17 -16.37 -15.53
CA TYR A 42 0.18 -15.52 -14.85
C TYR A 42 0.11 -14.10 -15.39
N LEU A 43 0.99 -13.71 -16.34
CA LEU A 43 1.01 -12.34 -16.87
C LEU A 43 -0.33 -11.92 -17.48
N GLU A 44 -1.00 -12.81 -18.20
CA GLU A 44 -2.31 -12.53 -18.80
C GLU A 44 -3.39 -12.36 -17.72
N GLU A 45 -3.38 -13.19 -16.69
CA GLU A 45 -4.33 -13.08 -15.57
C GLU A 45 -4.13 -11.76 -14.79
N ILE A 46 -2.88 -11.39 -14.52
CA ILE A 46 -2.55 -10.11 -13.88
C ILE A 46 -3.04 -8.94 -14.74
N LYS A 47 -2.83 -9.02 -16.07
CA LYS A 47 -3.32 -8.01 -17.02
C LYS A 47 -4.84 -7.89 -16.99
N GLU A 48 -5.56 -9.00 -17.06
CA GLU A 48 -7.02 -9.01 -16.98
C GLU A 48 -7.56 -8.38 -15.67
N ILE A 49 -6.88 -8.58 -14.54
CA ILE A 49 -7.26 -7.98 -13.25
C ILE A 49 -7.20 -6.45 -13.33
N PHE A 50 -6.13 -5.90 -13.89
CA PHE A 50 -5.99 -4.45 -14.05
C PHE A 50 -6.96 -3.89 -15.11
N GLU A 51 -7.18 -4.59 -16.21
CA GLU A 51 -8.16 -4.17 -17.24
C GLU A 51 -9.59 -4.11 -16.68
N LYS A 52 -9.98 -5.10 -15.86
CA LYS A 52 -11.28 -5.14 -15.19
C LYS A 52 -11.43 -4.06 -14.11
N SER A 53 -10.33 -3.40 -13.71
CA SER A 53 -10.35 -2.29 -12.75
C SER A 53 -10.77 -0.95 -13.39
N GLY A 54 -10.81 -0.88 -14.72
CA GLY A 54 -11.26 0.32 -15.44
C GLY A 54 -10.25 1.46 -15.36
N TYR A 55 -10.74 2.70 -15.22
CA TYR A 55 -9.87 3.87 -15.09
C TYR A 55 -9.05 3.80 -13.80
N MET A 56 -7.73 3.93 -13.93
CA MET A 56 -6.79 3.88 -12.82
C MET A 56 -6.13 5.25 -12.63
N GLU A 57 -6.22 5.77 -11.41
CA GLU A 57 -5.55 7.01 -11.03
C GLU A 57 -4.02 6.86 -11.04
N SER A 58 -3.31 7.98 -11.20
CA SER A 58 -1.85 7.99 -11.09
C SER A 58 -1.35 8.09 -9.65
N SER A 59 -2.21 8.43 -8.68
CA SER A 59 -1.85 8.63 -7.28
C SER A 59 -2.78 7.89 -6.32
N SER A 60 -2.21 7.29 -5.28
CA SER A 60 -3.01 6.64 -4.23
C SER A 60 -3.79 7.65 -3.39
N ALA A 61 -3.36 8.92 -3.35
CA ALA A 61 -4.11 9.99 -2.69
C ALA A 61 -5.43 10.27 -3.42
N ASP A 62 -5.43 10.21 -4.75
CA ASP A 62 -6.65 10.39 -5.55
C ASP A 62 -7.61 9.22 -5.30
N ILE A 63 -7.13 7.98 -5.35
CA ILE A 63 -7.95 6.80 -5.03
C ILE A 63 -8.54 6.88 -3.63
N PHE A 64 -7.74 7.27 -2.64
CA PHE A 64 -8.21 7.40 -1.27
C PHE A 64 -9.29 8.48 -1.13
N ASN A 65 -9.09 9.65 -1.75
CA ASN A 65 -10.08 10.72 -1.76
C ASN A 65 -11.38 10.31 -2.46
N GLU A 66 -11.29 9.56 -3.56
CA GLU A 66 -12.46 9.04 -4.26
C GLU A 66 -13.19 7.97 -3.45
N PHE A 67 -12.45 7.07 -2.79
CA PHE A 67 -13.01 6.07 -1.89
C PHE A 67 -13.86 6.75 -0.79
N LEU A 68 -13.31 7.79 -0.15
CA LEU A 68 -14.01 8.54 0.90
C LEU A 68 -15.23 9.32 0.37
N LYS A 69 -15.14 9.91 -0.84
CA LYS A 69 -16.19 10.80 -1.38
C LYS A 69 -17.31 10.06 -2.10
N MET A 70 -16.96 9.04 -2.87
CA MET A 70 -17.89 8.31 -3.72
C MET A 70 -18.52 7.11 -2.99
N GLY A 71 -17.87 6.64 -1.93
CA GLY A 71 -18.33 5.51 -1.12
C GLY A 71 -18.45 4.20 -1.88
N MET A 72 -19.13 3.23 -1.26
CA MET A 72 -19.25 1.85 -1.78
C MET A 72 -19.87 1.75 -3.18
N GLY A 73 -20.63 2.75 -3.62
CA GLY A 73 -21.29 2.73 -4.93
C GLY A 73 -20.33 2.87 -6.12
N SER A 74 -19.14 3.44 -5.89
CA SER A 74 -18.12 3.64 -6.93
C SER A 74 -16.89 2.75 -6.70
N LYS A 75 -16.33 2.79 -5.48
CA LYS A 75 -15.11 2.07 -5.11
C LYS A 75 -15.34 1.23 -3.84
N PRO A 76 -15.94 0.03 -3.97
CA PRO A 76 -16.27 -0.79 -2.80
C PRO A 76 -15.03 -1.34 -2.07
N LEU A 77 -13.92 -1.53 -2.78
CA LEU A 77 -12.65 -1.96 -2.22
C LEU A 77 -11.50 -1.29 -2.99
N ALA A 78 -10.54 -0.73 -2.27
CA ALA A 78 -9.37 -0.07 -2.84
C ALA A 78 -8.09 -0.51 -2.13
N VAL A 79 -7.00 -0.62 -2.89
CA VAL A 79 -5.65 -0.81 -2.35
C VAL A 79 -5.02 0.56 -2.12
N GLY A 80 -4.49 0.76 -0.92
CA GLY A 80 -3.78 1.97 -0.52
C GLY A 80 -2.80 1.68 0.61
N TYR A 81 -2.03 2.68 1.00
CA TYR A 81 -1.12 2.53 2.15
C TYR A 81 -1.90 2.71 3.46
N GLU A 82 -1.54 1.94 4.48
CA GLU A 82 -2.06 2.09 5.85
C GLU A 82 -1.93 3.54 6.35
N SER A 83 -0.75 4.14 6.13
CA SER A 83 -0.44 5.51 6.54
C SER A 83 -1.42 6.55 6.01
N GLN A 84 -2.00 6.35 4.81
CA GLN A 84 -2.95 7.32 4.25
C GLN A 84 -4.24 7.40 5.06
N LEU A 85 -4.77 6.26 5.52
CA LEU A 85 -5.96 6.27 6.36
C LEU A 85 -5.63 6.84 7.74
N LEU A 86 -4.49 6.45 8.31
CA LEU A 86 -4.07 6.92 9.63
C LEU A 86 -3.82 8.42 9.67
N GLU A 87 -3.07 8.95 8.70
CA GLU A 87 -2.87 10.38 8.53
C GLU A 87 -4.20 11.12 8.38
N PHE A 88 -5.13 10.58 7.57
CA PHE A 88 -6.47 11.15 7.45
C PHE A 88 -7.21 11.22 8.78
N THR A 89 -7.17 10.16 9.59
CA THR A 89 -7.83 10.16 10.92
C THR A 89 -7.21 11.20 11.85
N ALA A 90 -5.89 11.38 11.81
CA ALA A 90 -5.18 12.37 12.61
C ALA A 90 -5.45 13.81 12.16
N GLN A 91 -5.55 14.06 10.85
CA GLN A 91 -5.78 15.39 10.29
C GLN A 91 -7.25 15.82 10.30
N HIS A 92 -8.19 14.86 10.26
CA HIS A 92 -9.62 15.13 10.12
C HIS A 92 -10.49 14.34 11.13
N PRO A 93 -10.26 14.50 12.45
CA PRO A 93 -10.93 13.69 13.48
C PRO A 93 -12.46 13.83 13.46
N ASP A 94 -12.98 15.04 13.24
CA ASP A 94 -14.44 15.29 13.17
C ASP A 94 -15.11 14.61 11.97
N THR A 95 -14.37 14.44 10.87
CA THR A 95 -14.86 13.71 9.69
C THR A 95 -14.75 12.22 9.92
N TRP A 96 -13.62 11.75 10.47
CA TRP A 96 -13.40 10.36 10.80
C TRP A 96 -14.49 9.81 11.73
N GLU A 97 -14.85 10.54 12.79
CA GLU A 97 -15.90 10.12 13.74
C GLU A 97 -17.24 9.83 13.06
N LYS A 98 -17.53 10.48 11.93
CA LYS A 98 -18.78 10.29 11.17
C LYS A 98 -18.77 9.10 10.23
N ILE A 99 -17.59 8.63 9.81
CA ILE A 99 -17.44 7.62 8.75
C ILE A 99 -16.72 6.35 9.22
N LYS A 100 -16.18 6.33 10.44
CA LYS A 100 -15.36 5.23 10.97
C LYS A 100 -16.08 3.88 10.95
N ASP A 101 -17.39 3.86 11.15
CA ASP A 101 -18.19 2.63 11.18
C ASP A 101 -18.48 2.06 9.78
N ASP A 102 -18.23 2.86 8.72
CA ASP A 102 -18.42 2.48 7.32
C ASP A 102 -17.12 2.04 6.63
N ILE A 103 -15.97 2.16 7.30
CA ILE A 103 -14.64 1.87 6.75
C ILE A 103 -14.02 0.70 7.49
N ILE A 104 -13.57 -0.30 6.73
CA ILE A 104 -12.88 -1.48 7.27
C ILE A 104 -11.51 -1.57 6.59
N MET A 105 -10.46 -1.68 7.39
CA MET A 105 -9.12 -2.00 6.90
C MET A 105 -8.94 -3.51 6.77
N LEU A 106 -8.38 -3.95 5.64
CA LEU A 106 -8.08 -5.35 5.37
C LEU A 106 -6.58 -5.52 5.11
N TYR A 107 -5.95 -6.48 5.79
CA TYR A 107 -4.56 -6.88 5.53
C TYR A 107 -4.55 -8.19 4.73
N PRO A 108 -4.13 -8.18 3.45
CA PRO A 108 -3.95 -9.42 2.71
C PRO A 108 -2.85 -10.26 3.34
N THR A 109 -2.97 -11.58 3.24
CA THR A 109 -1.95 -12.53 3.69
C THR A 109 -1.46 -13.35 2.49
N PRO A 110 -0.20 -13.18 2.05
CA PRO A 110 0.78 -12.23 2.58
C PRO A 110 0.49 -10.78 2.17
N THR A 111 1.16 -9.82 2.82
CA THR A 111 1.25 -8.40 2.40
C THR A 111 2.70 -8.02 2.07
N VAL A 112 2.95 -6.76 1.71
CA VAL A 112 4.28 -6.21 1.36
C VAL A 112 4.56 -4.92 2.13
N TRP A 113 5.81 -4.73 2.60
CA TRP A 113 6.24 -3.45 3.15
C TRP A 113 6.62 -2.47 2.04
N SER A 114 6.08 -1.25 2.14
CA SER A 114 6.54 -0.11 1.33
C SER A 114 7.61 0.68 2.09
N SER A 115 8.84 0.15 2.13
CA SER A 115 9.95 0.79 2.82
C SER A 115 10.40 2.06 2.11
N HIS A 116 10.52 3.17 2.85
CA HIS A 116 11.10 4.41 2.36
C HIS A 116 12.57 4.45 2.80
N VAL A 117 13.49 4.37 1.84
CA VAL A 117 14.93 4.32 2.11
C VAL A 117 15.57 5.68 1.83
N MET A 118 16.32 6.20 2.81
CA MET A 118 17.15 7.38 2.64
C MET A 118 18.62 6.96 2.49
N ILE A 119 19.31 7.56 1.52
CA ILE A 119 20.76 7.38 1.31
C ILE A 119 21.39 8.77 1.29
N ALA A 120 22.27 9.06 2.26
CA ALA A 120 23.06 10.28 2.26
C ALA A 120 24.11 10.23 1.15
N LEU A 121 24.17 11.28 0.32
CA LEU A 121 25.14 11.37 -0.79
C LEU A 121 26.44 12.10 -0.38
N ASP A 122 26.45 12.77 0.77
CA ASP A 122 27.59 13.44 1.37
C ASP A 122 27.48 13.47 2.90
N GLU A 123 28.54 13.94 3.56
CA GLU A 123 28.61 14.02 5.03
C GLU A 123 27.60 15.00 5.63
N GLN A 124 27.21 16.06 4.94
CA GLN A 124 26.25 17.04 5.49
C GLN A 124 24.84 16.44 5.51
N ALA A 125 24.52 15.59 4.54
CA ALA A 125 23.27 14.86 4.47
C ALA A 125 23.12 13.78 5.55
N SER A 126 24.19 13.37 6.25
CA SER A 126 24.08 12.36 7.32
C SER A 126 23.22 12.84 8.49
N ALA A 127 23.20 14.14 8.76
CA ALA A 127 22.35 14.73 9.79
C ALA A 127 20.85 14.47 9.56
N ALA A 128 20.43 14.26 8.31
CA ALA A 128 19.05 13.88 8.01
C ALA A 128 18.76 12.42 8.40
N ILE A 129 19.74 11.53 8.30
CA ILE A 129 19.61 10.15 8.78
C ILE A 129 19.48 10.14 10.30
N ASP A 130 20.36 10.88 10.99
CA ASP A 130 20.31 11.00 12.45
C ASP A 130 18.95 11.55 12.92
N ALA A 131 18.38 12.51 12.19
CA ALA A 131 17.05 13.05 12.47
C ALA A 131 15.94 12.00 12.26
N LEU A 132 16.02 11.13 11.25
CA LEU A 132 15.02 10.06 11.05
C LEU A 132 15.13 8.93 12.10
N GLU A 133 16.26 8.82 12.78
CA GLU A 133 16.48 7.90 13.89
C GLU A 133 16.10 8.51 15.26
N ASP A 134 15.83 9.82 15.32
CA ASP A 134 15.41 10.51 16.54
C ASP A 134 14.02 10.05 17.01
N GLU A 135 13.90 9.71 18.29
CA GLU A 135 12.68 9.15 18.88
C GLU A 135 11.46 10.08 18.75
N GLU A 136 11.65 11.41 18.89
CA GLU A 136 10.54 12.36 18.78
C GLU A 136 10.11 12.52 17.32
N ILE A 137 11.04 12.49 16.37
CA ILE A 137 10.71 12.50 14.94
C ILE A 137 9.98 11.22 14.55
N GLN A 138 10.42 10.06 15.03
CA GLN A 138 9.74 8.79 14.78
C GLN A 138 8.33 8.76 15.37
N LYS A 139 8.17 9.27 16.59
CA LYS A 139 6.86 9.43 17.21
C LYS A 139 5.95 10.36 16.40
N ILE A 140 6.46 11.46 15.86
CA ILE A 140 5.68 12.33 14.96
C ILE A 140 5.27 11.58 13.69
N ALA A 141 6.19 10.82 13.08
CA ALA A 141 5.91 10.04 11.88
C ALA A 141 4.80 9.00 12.10
N TRP A 142 4.80 8.32 13.26
CA TRP A 142 3.70 7.42 13.62
C TRP A 142 2.41 8.17 13.93
N GLN A 143 2.43 9.09 14.89
CA GLN A 143 1.21 9.69 15.45
C GLN A 143 0.49 10.65 14.51
N LYS A 144 1.21 11.34 13.63
CA LYS A 144 0.61 12.33 12.71
C LYS A 144 0.48 11.83 11.29
N HIS A 145 1.32 10.88 10.89
CA HIS A 145 1.43 10.46 9.50
C HIS A 145 1.24 8.95 9.29
N GLY A 146 1.08 8.17 10.36
CA GLY A 146 0.81 6.73 10.28
C GLY A 146 1.96 5.90 9.69
N PHE A 147 3.19 6.43 9.68
CA PHE A 147 4.35 5.65 9.25
C PHE A 147 4.83 4.81 10.42
N ARG A 148 4.87 3.49 10.24
CA ARG A 148 5.52 2.59 11.17
C ARG A 148 7.03 2.82 11.13
N THR A 149 7.60 3.19 12.26
CA THR A 149 9.01 3.57 12.39
C THR A 149 9.87 2.50 13.05
N GLY A 150 9.23 1.54 13.75
CA GLY A 150 9.91 0.35 14.23
C GLY A 150 10.41 -0.55 13.11
N MET A 151 11.27 -1.52 13.47
CA MET A 151 11.59 -2.61 12.56
C MET A 151 10.31 -3.34 12.13
N ALA A 152 10.26 -3.79 10.88
CA ALA A 152 9.20 -4.66 10.38
C ALA A 152 8.92 -5.82 11.36
N GLY A 153 7.70 -5.91 11.86
CA GLY A 153 7.30 -6.92 12.84
C GLY A 153 7.44 -6.51 14.32
N VAL A 154 7.77 -5.26 14.62
CA VAL A 154 7.70 -4.70 15.98
C VAL A 154 6.33 -4.08 16.21
N SER A 155 5.78 -4.29 17.41
CA SER A 155 4.48 -3.74 17.81
C SER A 155 4.57 -2.23 18.03
N GLU A 156 3.64 -1.49 17.43
CA GLU A 156 3.46 -0.05 17.68
C GLU A 156 2.42 0.18 18.78
N ASP A 157 2.46 1.35 19.40
CA ASP A 157 1.39 1.83 20.29
C ASP A 157 0.19 2.27 19.45
N LEU A 158 -0.89 1.50 19.49
CA LEU A 158 -2.10 1.74 18.70
C LEU A 158 -3.10 2.69 19.37
N ASP A 159 -2.83 3.17 20.59
CA ASP A 159 -3.80 3.99 21.34
C ASP A 159 -4.18 5.29 20.61
N VAL A 160 -3.29 5.79 19.75
CA VAL A 160 -3.52 6.99 18.95
C VAL A 160 -4.53 6.76 17.81
N PHE A 161 -4.77 5.50 17.43
CA PHE A 161 -5.57 5.10 16.27
C PHE A 161 -6.71 4.12 16.64
N GLN A 162 -7.24 4.24 17.85
CA GLN A 162 -8.31 3.37 18.34
C GLN A 162 -9.53 3.37 17.40
N GLY A 163 -10.09 2.17 17.18
CA GLY A 163 -11.30 1.97 16.38
C GLY A 163 -11.07 1.73 14.88
N ILE A 164 -9.83 1.83 14.37
CA ILE A 164 -9.53 1.58 12.95
C ILE A 164 -9.39 0.07 12.63
N GLY A 165 -9.15 -0.76 13.65
CA GLY A 165 -8.90 -2.19 13.46
C GLY A 165 -7.49 -2.50 12.95
N LEU A 166 -6.50 -1.70 13.37
CA LEU A 166 -5.10 -1.90 13.03
C LEU A 166 -4.55 -3.22 13.58
N GLU A 167 -3.72 -3.88 12.78
CA GLU A 167 -2.93 -5.02 13.24
C GLU A 167 -1.71 -4.49 14.02
N PRO A 168 -1.53 -4.85 15.31
CA PRO A 168 -0.37 -4.41 16.09
C PRO A 168 0.95 -4.81 15.44
N THR A 169 1.01 -6.00 14.84
CA THR A 169 2.22 -6.56 14.24
C THR A 169 1.92 -7.16 12.87
N VAL A 170 2.50 -6.59 11.81
CA VAL A 170 2.36 -7.09 10.44
C VAL A 170 3.55 -8.00 10.11
N ASP A 171 3.43 -9.31 10.36
CA ASP A 171 4.51 -10.30 10.20
C ASP A 171 4.34 -11.24 8.99
N GLN A 172 3.13 -11.38 8.45
CA GLN A 172 2.84 -12.17 7.26
C GLN A 172 3.21 -11.43 5.97
N VAL A 173 4.51 -11.18 5.80
CA VAL A 173 5.04 -10.33 4.74
C VAL A 173 5.84 -11.14 3.72
N VAL A 174 5.62 -10.85 2.45
CA VAL A 174 6.42 -11.36 1.34
C VAL A 174 7.30 -10.25 0.77
N GLN A 175 8.48 -10.59 0.26
CA GLN A 175 9.32 -9.63 -0.46
C GLN A 175 8.72 -9.33 -1.84
N MET A 176 8.87 -8.09 -2.29
CA MET A 176 8.56 -7.74 -3.67
C MET A 176 9.45 -8.54 -4.65
N PRO A 177 8.94 -8.93 -5.83
CA PRO A 177 9.77 -9.48 -6.88
C PRO A 177 10.95 -8.56 -7.20
N ASN A 178 12.05 -9.14 -7.66
CA ASN A 178 13.23 -8.35 -8.03
C ASN A 178 12.92 -7.42 -9.24
N TYR A 179 13.80 -6.43 -9.46
CA TYR A 179 13.63 -5.44 -10.53
C TYR A 179 13.35 -6.06 -11.91
N LYS A 180 14.05 -7.13 -12.30
CA LYS A 180 13.85 -7.75 -13.61
C LYS A 180 12.46 -8.36 -13.75
N THR A 181 11.98 -9.03 -12.69
CA THR A 181 10.65 -9.62 -12.64
C THR A 181 9.58 -8.53 -12.62
N MET A 182 9.75 -7.48 -11.81
CA MET A 182 8.85 -6.34 -11.79
C MET A 182 8.79 -5.64 -13.15
N LYS A 183 9.94 -5.42 -13.79
CA LYS A 183 9.99 -4.84 -15.13
C LYS A 183 9.20 -5.69 -16.13
N LYS A 184 9.35 -7.02 -16.09
CA LYS A 184 8.58 -7.93 -16.95
C LYS A 184 7.07 -7.83 -16.73
N ILE A 185 6.63 -7.72 -15.47
CA ILE A 185 5.22 -7.51 -15.12
C ILE A 185 4.74 -6.16 -15.67
N ILE A 186 5.48 -5.07 -15.43
CA ILE A 186 5.11 -3.73 -15.87
C ILE A 186 5.09 -3.62 -17.40
N ASP A 187 6.05 -4.22 -18.09
CA ASP A 187 6.08 -4.22 -19.56
C ASP A 187 4.83 -4.90 -20.12
N ALA A 188 4.42 -6.06 -19.56
CA ALA A 188 3.18 -6.74 -19.95
C ALA A 188 1.90 -5.90 -19.68
N LEU A 189 1.93 -5.04 -18.66
CA LEU A 189 0.83 -4.11 -18.33
C LEU A 189 0.87 -2.81 -19.14
N SER A 190 2.02 -2.47 -19.73
CA SER A 190 2.22 -1.24 -20.51
C SER A 190 1.89 -1.41 -22.00
N GLU A 191 1.74 -2.65 -22.48
CA GLU A 191 1.33 -2.95 -23.87
C GLU A 191 -0.18 -2.68 -24.13
N GLN A 192 -0.74 -1.67 -23.46
CA GLN A 192 -2.12 -1.20 -23.59
C GLN A 192 -2.23 0.03 -24.52
#